data_AF-A0AAE0FZF9-F1
#
_entry.id   AF-A0AAE0FZF9-F1
#
_cell.length_a   1.000
_cell.length_b   1.000
_cell.length_c   1.000
_cell.angle_alpha   90.00
_cell.angle_beta   90.00
_cell.angle_gamma   90.00
#
_symmetry.space_group_name_H-M   'P 1'
#
loop_
_entity.id
_entity.type
_entity.pdbx_description
1 polymer ?
#
loop_
_entity_poly.entity_id
_entity_poly.type
_entity_poly.pdbx_seq_one_letter_code
_entity_poly.pdbx_strand_id
1 'polypeptide(L)'
;MVVEEDMITTIEVGEDVKVTGASDSNTVSDAELIRAVPISLAVDKAVWASYTGTNETFQASTPISPCTPGIGIRAFLSHSWNDPGLVAKGLDPGACKRRTLLWFTTVYKTIFYTTALYVAYGIIAYLTLGPTSEYVLAMTPIPFVTALIVSFEINYGAKKPYSVVSPYPCLWLDKYCIHQSNKEIQRRGIEKFDDILDHSQQLWILWTEEYFTRIWCVYECARWFSTKGSDGVVVLPLKFYAILHTFAPLFLTAIIGAFGSGWTWLAWGAAINGETAKSSAFGTCVGIVLIFEPLFFLAFFFLSYAELRSCDKTLKDFDVRNCKATFENDILIVQGLIRERWGENLGSVHGGSTLKGPGEPSCLSDDGGVKDEGLDRFNEFVRKDFRKLFHASLYREARNMTLGTCLIFLAFLLCSALCLCT
;
A
#
# COMPACT_ATOMS: atom_id res chain seq x y z
N MET A 1 -10.60 -10.94 14.57
CA MET A 1 -10.02 -11.70 15.70
C MET A 1 -11.19 -12.40 16.35
N VAL A 2 -11.28 -13.73 16.36
CA VAL A 2 -12.41 -14.46 16.97
C VAL A 2 -12.01 -14.81 18.40
N VAL A 3 -12.68 -14.18 19.36
CA VAL A 3 -12.63 -14.39 20.79
C VAL A 3 -14.04 -14.87 21.09
N GLU A 4 -14.19 -16.10 21.55
CA GLU A 4 -15.49 -16.62 21.97
C GLU A 4 -16.08 -15.72 23.07
N GLU A 5 -17.40 -15.56 23.07
CA GLU A 5 -18.20 -14.65 23.93
C GLU A 5 -18.01 -14.88 25.44
N ASP A 6 -17.38 -15.98 25.87
CA ASP A 6 -17.36 -16.41 27.27
C ASP A 6 -16.40 -15.63 28.19
N MET A 7 -15.64 -14.66 27.67
CA MET A 7 -14.61 -13.97 28.47
C MET A 7 -15.04 -12.64 29.13
N ILE A 8 -16.30 -12.22 28.96
CA ILE A 8 -16.86 -11.04 29.65
C ILE A 8 -18.12 -11.44 30.43
N THR A 9 -18.01 -12.49 31.24
CA THR A 9 -18.84 -12.60 32.45
C THR A 9 -18.07 -11.95 33.58
N THR A 10 -18.52 -10.73 33.93
CA THR A 10 -18.37 -10.12 35.25
C THR A 10 -16.96 -10.09 35.84
N ILE A 11 -16.31 -8.92 35.75
CA ILE A 11 -15.30 -8.51 36.74
C ILE A 11 -16.06 -8.29 38.06
N GLU A 12 -16.37 -9.38 38.76
CA GLU A 12 -16.69 -9.32 40.18
C GLU A 12 -15.36 -9.22 40.93
N VAL A 13 -15.12 -8.06 41.53
CA VAL A 13 -14.06 -7.86 42.51
C VAL A 13 -14.49 -8.65 43.76
N GLY A 14 -14.04 -9.91 43.90
CA GLY A 14 -14.39 -10.73 45.06
C GLY A 14 -13.69 -12.09 45.18
N GLU A 15 -12.85 -12.19 46.21
CA GLU A 15 -12.39 -13.37 46.98
C GLU A 15 -11.38 -14.38 46.41
N ASP A 16 -10.39 -14.65 47.28
CA ASP A 16 -9.21 -15.50 47.13
C ASP A 16 -9.53 -16.95 46.74
N VAL A 17 -9.44 -17.28 45.45
CA VAL A 17 -9.37 -18.68 45.00
C VAL A 17 -7.91 -19.13 45.02
N LYS A 18 -7.55 -19.92 46.05
CA LYS A 18 -6.27 -20.67 46.09
C LYS A 18 -6.27 -21.76 45.01
N VAL A 19 -5.71 -21.46 43.86
CA VAL A 19 -5.39 -22.45 42.81
C VAL A 19 -4.09 -23.16 43.21
N THR A 20 -4.20 -24.37 43.75
CA THR A 20 -3.06 -25.26 43.99
C THR A 20 -2.95 -26.30 42.87
N GLY A 21 -1.84 -26.25 42.11
CA GLY A 21 -1.23 -27.44 41.52
C GLY A 21 -1.36 -27.66 40.01
N ALA A 22 -0.43 -27.09 39.24
CA ALA A 22 0.30 -27.74 38.12
C ALA A 22 1.35 -26.74 37.58
N SER A 23 2.59 -26.89 38.04
CA SER A 23 3.70 -25.96 37.82
C SER A 23 4.47 -26.22 36.52
N ASP A 24 3.80 -26.13 35.38
CA ASP A 24 4.45 -25.97 34.06
C ASP A 24 4.11 -24.60 33.46
N SER A 25 4.10 -23.57 34.31
CA SER A 25 3.88 -22.20 33.89
C SER A 25 5.11 -21.68 33.15
N ASN A 26 5.17 -21.93 31.84
CA ASN A 26 5.91 -21.10 30.89
C ASN A 26 5.35 -19.66 30.95
N THR A 27 5.66 -18.94 32.03
CA THR A 27 5.29 -17.54 32.18
C THR A 27 6.16 -16.74 31.23
N VAL A 28 5.61 -16.45 30.05
CA VAL A 28 6.20 -15.50 29.11
C VAL A 28 6.41 -14.19 29.87
N SER A 29 7.65 -13.72 29.91
CA SER A 29 7.99 -12.48 30.61
C SER A 29 7.38 -11.27 29.90
N ASP A 30 7.11 -10.18 30.61
CA ASP A 30 6.58 -8.95 29.98
C ASP A 30 7.47 -8.43 28.85
N ALA A 31 8.78 -8.63 28.95
CA ALA A 31 9.75 -8.27 27.92
C ALA A 31 9.59 -9.10 26.63
N GLU A 32 9.01 -10.29 26.70
CA GLU A 32 8.78 -11.17 25.55
C GLU A 32 7.47 -10.87 24.79
N LEU A 33 6.61 -10.02 25.37
CA LEU A 33 5.33 -9.61 24.77
C LEU A 33 5.50 -8.48 23.75
N ILE A 34 6.52 -7.64 23.89
CA ILE A 34 6.84 -6.61 22.89
C ILE A 34 7.66 -7.28 21.80
N ARG A 35 7.03 -7.52 20.65
CA ARG A 35 7.63 -8.28 19.54
C ARG A 35 7.59 -7.48 18.25
N ALA A 36 8.45 -7.83 17.30
CA ALA A 36 8.34 -7.36 15.92
C ALA A 36 8.65 -8.47 14.93
N VAL A 37 8.21 -8.25 13.70
CA VAL A 37 8.41 -9.14 12.57
C VAL A 37 9.25 -8.45 11.49
N PRO A 38 10.11 -9.18 10.78
CA PRO A 38 10.74 -8.68 9.56
C PRO A 38 9.69 -8.35 8.49
N ILE A 39 9.89 -7.28 7.74
CA ILE A 39 8.97 -6.87 6.67
C ILE A 39 8.87 -7.91 5.55
N SER A 40 9.89 -8.76 5.35
CA SER A 40 9.82 -9.89 4.41
C SER A 40 8.70 -10.88 4.74
N LEU A 41 8.46 -11.14 6.02
CA LEU A 41 7.36 -12.02 6.46
C LEU A 41 6.02 -11.30 6.38
N ALA A 42 5.96 -10.01 6.77
CA ALA A 42 4.73 -9.22 6.68
C ALA A 42 4.24 -9.04 5.23
N VAL A 43 5.11 -9.13 4.22
CA VAL A 43 4.73 -9.04 2.80
C VAL A 43 4.22 -10.38 2.25
N ASP A 44 4.33 -11.48 2.99
CA ASP A 44 3.85 -12.76 2.48
C ASP A 44 2.33 -12.80 2.38
N LYS A 45 1.81 -13.20 1.21
CA LYS A 45 0.36 -13.22 0.93
C LYS A 45 -0.37 -14.22 1.82
N ALA A 46 0.30 -15.30 2.21
CA ALA A 46 -0.27 -16.32 3.09
C ALA A 46 -0.66 -15.73 4.46
N VAL A 47 0.08 -14.72 4.94
CA VAL A 47 -0.23 -14.00 6.18
C VAL A 47 -1.57 -13.31 6.09
N TRP A 48 -1.88 -12.73 4.94
CA TRP A 48 -3.10 -11.96 4.78
C TRP A 48 -4.30 -12.85 4.42
N ALA A 49 -4.07 -14.06 3.93
CA ALA A 49 -5.12 -14.98 3.49
C ALA A 49 -6.07 -15.44 4.62
N SER A 50 -5.69 -15.28 5.90
CA SER A 50 -6.55 -15.63 7.04
C SER A 50 -6.59 -14.51 8.10
N TYR A 51 -7.73 -14.38 8.79
CA TYR A 51 -7.87 -13.46 9.92
C TYR A 51 -7.19 -13.96 11.20
N THR A 52 -6.93 -15.26 11.28
CA THR A 52 -6.35 -15.91 12.46
C THR A 52 -4.87 -16.19 12.22
N GLY A 53 -4.03 -15.75 13.13
CA GLY A 53 -2.65 -16.24 13.21
C GLY A 53 -2.59 -17.59 13.91
N THR A 54 -1.44 -18.22 13.81
CA THR A 54 -1.15 -19.51 14.42
C THR A 54 -0.02 -19.34 15.43
N ASN A 55 0.32 -20.40 16.15
CA ASN A 55 1.49 -20.37 17.02
C ASN A 55 2.78 -20.15 16.19
N GLU A 56 2.84 -20.71 14.98
CA GLU A 56 3.96 -20.50 14.06
C GLU A 56 4.11 -19.03 13.65
N THR A 57 3.01 -18.31 13.41
CA THR A 57 3.11 -16.86 13.13
C THR A 57 3.62 -16.10 14.35
N PHE A 58 3.20 -16.47 15.56
CA PHE A 58 3.72 -15.83 16.77
C PHE A 58 5.21 -16.12 17.00
N GLN A 59 5.64 -17.37 16.81
CA GLN A 59 7.04 -17.79 16.94
C GLN A 59 7.97 -17.17 15.89
N ALA A 60 7.42 -16.79 14.73
CA ALA A 60 8.16 -16.12 13.68
C ALA A 60 8.44 -14.62 13.97
N SER A 61 7.79 -14.02 14.96
CA SER A 61 8.17 -12.69 15.47
C SER A 61 9.26 -12.81 16.54
N THR A 62 10.05 -11.76 16.71
CA THR A 62 11.16 -11.71 17.67
C THR A 62 10.82 -10.73 18.79
N PRO A 63 11.03 -11.10 20.07
CA PRO A 63 11.00 -10.15 21.17
C PRO A 63 11.95 -8.97 20.92
N ILE A 64 11.47 -7.76 21.19
CA ILE A 64 12.31 -6.57 21.22
C ILE A 64 12.53 -6.21 22.68
N SER A 65 13.79 -6.24 23.10
CA SER A 65 14.17 -5.69 24.40
C SER A 65 14.22 -4.16 24.31
N PRO A 66 13.48 -3.42 25.17
CA PRO A 66 13.53 -1.95 25.23
C PRO A 66 14.94 -1.39 25.41
N CYS A 67 15.86 -2.18 25.97
CA CYS A 67 17.21 -1.77 26.32
C CYS A 67 18.22 -1.86 25.16
N THR A 68 17.81 -2.21 23.94
CA THR A 68 18.78 -2.37 22.83
C THR A 68 18.81 -1.10 21.98
N PRO A 69 19.83 -0.23 22.12
CA PRO A 69 19.90 1.03 21.38
C PRO A 69 19.91 0.76 19.87
N GLY A 70 18.99 1.38 19.14
CA GLY A 70 18.88 1.23 17.68
C GLY A 70 18.04 0.05 17.19
N ILE A 71 17.54 -0.83 18.08
CA ILE A 71 16.59 -1.91 17.73
C ILE A 71 15.22 -1.56 18.31
N GLY A 72 14.61 -0.51 17.77
CA GLY A 72 13.22 -0.13 18.07
C GLY A 72 12.25 -0.65 17.02
N ILE A 73 10.95 -0.60 17.33
CA ILE A 73 9.91 -0.86 16.33
C ILE A 73 9.95 0.29 15.31
N ARG A 74 10.40 0.01 14.09
CA ARG A 74 10.46 1.02 13.03
C ARG A 74 9.07 1.51 12.64
N ALA A 75 8.12 0.60 12.50
CA ALA A 75 6.76 0.97 12.17
C ALA A 75 5.72 0.06 12.82
N PHE A 76 4.67 0.69 13.32
CA PHE A 76 3.43 0.06 13.72
C PHE A 76 2.51 -0.06 12.51
N LEU A 77 2.03 -1.26 12.21
CA LEU A 77 1.26 -1.53 11.00
C LEU A 77 -0.24 -1.58 11.26
N SER A 78 -0.91 -0.47 11.02
CA SER A 78 -2.36 -0.33 11.17
C SER A 78 -3.09 -0.64 9.87
N HIS A 79 -4.09 -1.52 9.88
CA HIS A 79 -4.69 -2.03 8.64
C HIS A 79 -6.10 -2.62 8.78
N SER A 80 -6.81 -2.75 7.66
CA SER A 80 -8.00 -3.62 7.53
C SER A 80 -7.61 -5.02 7.04
N TRP A 81 -8.19 -6.07 7.61
CA TRP A 81 -7.93 -7.45 7.21
C TRP A 81 -8.69 -7.90 5.95
N ASN A 82 -9.67 -7.12 5.49
CA ASN A 82 -10.57 -7.52 4.39
C ASN A 82 -9.94 -7.42 2.99
N ASP A 83 -8.73 -6.85 2.87
CA ASP A 83 -8.05 -6.58 1.59
C ASP A 83 -6.66 -7.25 1.45
N PRO A 84 -6.56 -8.58 1.63
CA PRO A 84 -5.28 -9.24 1.85
C PRO A 84 -4.31 -9.17 0.66
N GLY A 85 -4.85 -9.16 -0.55
CA GLY A 85 -4.06 -9.04 -1.78
C GLY A 85 -3.48 -7.64 -2.01
N LEU A 86 -4.12 -6.60 -1.46
CA LEU A 86 -3.70 -5.22 -1.61
C LEU A 86 -2.64 -4.85 -0.57
N VAL A 87 -2.79 -5.35 0.66
CA VAL A 87 -1.84 -5.11 1.76
C VAL A 87 -0.43 -5.60 1.40
N ALA A 88 -0.31 -6.85 0.94
CA ALA A 88 0.97 -7.42 0.54
C ALA A 88 1.63 -6.64 -0.62
N LYS A 89 0.85 -5.96 -1.47
CA LYS A 89 1.38 -5.09 -2.54
C LYS A 89 1.85 -3.74 -1.98
N GLY A 90 1.10 -3.14 -1.05
CA GLY A 90 1.41 -1.83 -0.48
C GLY A 90 2.57 -1.83 0.52
N LEU A 91 2.82 -2.93 1.24
CA LEU A 91 3.91 -3.05 2.21
C LEU A 91 5.31 -3.18 1.61
N ASP A 92 5.37 -3.41 0.31
CA ASP A 92 6.62 -3.56 -0.39
C ASP A 92 6.79 -2.47 -1.45
N PRO A 93 6.79 -1.18 -1.11
CA PRO A 93 7.03 -0.12 -2.08
C PRO A 93 8.44 -0.23 -2.68
N GLY A 94 9.40 -0.79 -1.90
CA GLY A 94 10.77 -1.04 -2.31
C GLY A 94 10.89 -2.14 -3.38
N ALA A 95 10.31 -3.31 -3.18
CA ALA A 95 10.25 -4.32 -4.23
C ALA A 95 9.10 -4.11 -5.23
N CYS A 96 8.19 -3.16 -5.01
CA CYS A 96 7.39 -2.55 -6.06
C CYS A 96 8.31 -1.77 -7.01
N LYS A 97 9.10 -0.81 -6.50
CA LYS A 97 10.07 -0.07 -7.30
C LYS A 97 11.08 -1.01 -7.97
N ARG A 98 11.55 -2.03 -7.25
CA ARG A 98 12.48 -3.04 -7.77
C ARG A 98 11.83 -3.96 -8.80
N ARG A 99 10.57 -4.39 -8.61
CA ARG A 99 9.83 -5.19 -9.60
C ARG A 99 9.53 -4.37 -10.83
N THR A 100 9.08 -3.14 -10.66
CA THR A 100 8.88 -2.19 -11.76
C THR A 100 10.19 -1.97 -12.51
N LEU A 101 11.32 -1.76 -11.81
CA LEU A 101 12.65 -1.61 -12.44
C LEU A 101 13.12 -2.90 -13.13
N LEU A 102 13.01 -4.06 -12.48
CA LEU A 102 13.33 -5.37 -13.05
C LEU A 102 12.47 -5.65 -14.27
N TRP A 103 11.20 -5.31 -14.21
CA TRP A 103 10.25 -5.40 -15.31
C TRP A 103 10.68 -4.48 -16.45
N PHE A 104 10.95 -3.19 -16.19
CA PHE A 104 11.48 -2.25 -17.19
C PHE A 104 12.76 -2.80 -17.84
N THR A 105 13.72 -3.26 -17.04
CA THR A 105 14.98 -3.80 -17.57
C THR A 105 14.78 -5.08 -18.37
N THR A 106 13.82 -5.93 -17.98
CA THR A 106 13.57 -7.17 -18.72
C THR A 106 12.81 -6.89 -20.00
N VAL A 107 11.77 -6.06 -19.95
CA VAL A 107 11.05 -5.61 -21.14
C VAL A 107 12.01 -4.94 -22.11
N TYR A 108 12.86 -4.03 -21.64
CA TYR A 108 13.90 -3.40 -22.45
C TYR A 108 14.85 -4.42 -23.08
N LYS A 109 15.37 -5.37 -22.30
CA LYS A 109 16.22 -6.46 -22.81
C LYS A 109 15.48 -7.31 -23.86
N THR A 110 14.25 -7.70 -23.57
CA THR A 110 13.43 -8.51 -24.48
C THR A 110 13.19 -7.78 -25.79
N ILE A 111 12.85 -6.49 -25.75
CA ILE A 111 12.76 -5.65 -26.96
C ILE A 111 14.08 -5.61 -27.70
N PHE A 112 15.18 -5.30 -27.01
CA PHE A 112 16.49 -5.20 -27.63
C PHE A 112 16.87 -6.51 -28.33
N TYR A 113 16.67 -7.65 -27.67
CA TYR A 113 16.97 -8.96 -28.25
C TYR A 113 16.01 -9.34 -29.38
N THR A 114 14.71 -9.06 -29.27
CA THR A 114 13.76 -9.36 -30.35
C THR A 114 14.02 -8.47 -31.56
N THR A 115 14.29 -7.17 -31.37
CA THR A 115 14.70 -6.26 -32.45
C THR A 115 16.03 -6.71 -33.08
N ALA A 116 17.03 -7.09 -32.29
CA ALA A 116 18.31 -7.59 -32.82
C ALA A 116 18.12 -8.88 -33.63
N LEU A 117 17.27 -9.81 -33.15
CA LEU A 117 16.90 -11.02 -33.89
C LEU A 117 16.14 -10.70 -35.18
N TYR A 118 15.25 -9.70 -35.17
CA TYR A 118 14.57 -9.22 -36.38
C TYR A 118 15.54 -8.70 -37.42
N VAL A 119 16.48 -7.85 -37.01
CA VAL A 119 17.49 -7.28 -37.91
C VAL A 119 18.37 -8.40 -38.48
N ALA A 120 18.86 -9.30 -37.64
CA ALA A 120 19.69 -10.42 -38.08
C ALA A 120 18.94 -11.33 -39.05
N TYR A 121 17.68 -11.67 -38.74
CA TYR A 121 16.86 -12.53 -39.60
C TYR A 121 16.48 -11.83 -40.92
N GLY A 122 16.14 -10.55 -40.87
CA GLY A 122 15.85 -9.75 -42.06
C GLY A 122 17.05 -9.69 -43.01
N ILE A 123 18.27 -9.55 -42.46
CA ILE A 123 19.52 -9.63 -43.24
C ILE A 123 19.67 -11.03 -43.87
N ILE A 124 19.51 -12.10 -43.09
CA ILE A 124 19.64 -13.48 -43.60
C ILE A 124 18.60 -13.75 -44.69
N ALA A 125 17.34 -13.41 -44.47
CA ALA A 125 16.25 -13.60 -45.43
C ALA A 125 16.50 -12.80 -46.71
N TYR A 126 16.94 -11.54 -46.60
CA TYR A 126 17.32 -10.72 -47.75
C TYR A 126 18.45 -11.36 -48.57
N LEU A 127 19.49 -11.88 -47.88
CA LEU A 127 20.64 -12.51 -48.53
C LEU A 127 20.33 -13.88 -49.16
N THR A 128 19.33 -14.61 -48.64
CA THR A 128 19.07 -16.00 -49.04
C THR A 128 17.86 -16.16 -49.96
N LEU A 129 16.79 -15.42 -49.71
CA LEU A 129 15.49 -15.58 -50.38
C LEU A 129 15.13 -14.38 -51.26
N GLY A 130 15.92 -13.31 -51.21
CA GLY A 130 15.64 -12.05 -51.89
C GLY A 130 14.57 -11.19 -51.19
N PRO A 131 14.38 -9.95 -51.64
CA PRO A 131 13.61 -8.92 -50.94
C PRO A 131 12.08 -9.13 -50.85
N THR A 132 11.52 -10.14 -51.54
CA THR A 132 10.05 -10.27 -51.73
C THR A 132 9.41 -11.43 -50.97
N SER A 133 10.11 -12.11 -50.05
CA SER A 133 9.53 -13.29 -49.41
C SER A 133 8.45 -12.93 -48.38
N GLU A 134 7.21 -13.37 -48.60
CA GLU A 134 6.05 -13.20 -47.68
C GLU A 134 6.29 -13.80 -46.28
N TYR A 135 7.29 -14.68 -46.14
CA TYR A 135 7.70 -15.33 -44.90
C TYR A 135 8.17 -14.36 -43.80
N VAL A 136 8.70 -13.19 -44.16
CA VAL A 136 9.09 -12.16 -43.17
C VAL A 136 7.86 -11.62 -42.43
N LEU A 137 6.68 -11.60 -43.08
CA LEU A 137 5.44 -11.07 -42.53
C LEU A 137 4.76 -12.04 -41.55
N ALA A 138 4.73 -13.34 -41.88
CA ALA A 138 4.06 -14.36 -41.07
C ALA A 138 4.71 -14.55 -39.69
N MET A 139 6.00 -14.22 -39.56
CA MET A 139 6.77 -14.40 -38.32
C MET A 139 6.74 -13.15 -37.42
N THR A 140 6.11 -12.06 -37.85
CA THR A 140 5.98 -10.79 -37.09
C THR A 140 5.32 -10.91 -35.69
N PRO A 141 4.30 -11.78 -35.48
CA PRO A 141 3.63 -11.86 -34.19
C PRO A 141 4.42 -12.62 -33.11
N ILE A 142 5.32 -13.52 -33.51
CA ILE A 142 5.93 -14.51 -32.59
C ILE A 142 6.77 -13.83 -31.49
N PRO A 143 7.61 -12.83 -31.76
CA PRO A 143 8.41 -12.16 -30.74
C PRO A 143 7.57 -11.26 -29.83
N PHE A 144 6.48 -10.67 -30.36
CA PHE A 144 5.51 -9.94 -29.54
C PHE A 144 4.84 -10.88 -28.54
N VAL A 145 4.37 -12.04 -28.99
CA VAL A 145 3.79 -13.08 -28.13
C VAL A 145 4.83 -13.60 -27.12
N THR A 146 6.08 -13.79 -27.54
CA THR A 146 7.17 -14.22 -26.65
C THR A 146 7.47 -13.16 -25.60
N ALA A 147 7.48 -11.88 -25.97
CA ALA A 147 7.68 -10.77 -25.04
C ALA A 147 6.53 -10.64 -24.03
N LEU A 148 5.29 -10.87 -24.47
CA LEU A 148 4.12 -10.94 -23.60
C LEU A 148 4.22 -12.10 -22.61
N ILE A 149 4.59 -13.30 -23.08
CA ILE A 149 4.74 -14.49 -22.22
C ILE A 149 5.86 -14.28 -21.21
N VAL A 150 7.05 -13.81 -21.63
CA VAL A 150 8.17 -13.53 -20.73
C VAL A 150 7.80 -12.44 -19.72
N SER A 151 7.11 -11.39 -20.15
CA SER A 151 6.63 -10.33 -19.25
C SER A 151 5.61 -10.87 -18.24
N PHE A 152 4.70 -11.75 -18.67
CA PHE A 152 3.73 -12.40 -17.81
C PHE A 152 4.43 -13.30 -16.78
N GLU A 153 5.33 -14.19 -17.23
CA GLU A 153 6.09 -15.07 -16.35
C GLU A 153 6.98 -14.32 -15.35
N ILE A 154 7.51 -13.14 -15.69
CA ILE A 154 8.29 -12.35 -14.74
C ILE A 154 7.40 -11.62 -13.73
N ASN A 155 6.25 -11.12 -14.16
CA ASN A 155 5.32 -10.45 -13.25
C ASN A 155 4.58 -11.41 -12.32
N TYR A 156 4.28 -12.63 -12.80
CA TYR A 156 3.42 -13.58 -12.11
C TYR A 156 4.15 -14.86 -11.67
N GLY A 157 5.17 -15.30 -12.41
CA GLY A 157 5.91 -16.56 -12.19
C GLY A 157 7.27 -16.42 -11.50
N ALA A 158 7.89 -15.22 -11.48
CA ALA A 158 9.13 -15.01 -10.75
C ALA A 158 8.90 -15.26 -9.25
N LYS A 159 9.45 -16.35 -8.73
CA LYS A 159 9.48 -16.66 -7.30
C LYS A 159 10.19 -15.53 -6.57
N LYS A 160 9.38 -14.57 -6.11
CA LYS A 160 9.51 -13.82 -4.85
C LYS A 160 10.98 -13.65 -4.37
N PRO A 161 11.80 -12.77 -4.98
CA PRO A 161 13.16 -12.48 -4.52
C PRO A 161 13.13 -11.56 -3.28
N TYR A 162 12.45 -11.97 -2.21
CA TYR A 162 12.36 -11.21 -0.95
C TYR A 162 13.63 -11.33 -0.09
N SER A 163 14.67 -12.03 -0.57
CA SER A 163 15.90 -12.28 0.17
C SER A 163 16.77 -11.04 0.44
N VAL A 164 16.44 -9.87 -0.14
CA VAL A 164 17.20 -8.61 0.08
C VAL A 164 16.48 -7.64 1.01
N VAL A 165 15.36 -8.05 1.60
CA VAL A 165 14.67 -7.26 2.61
C VAL A 165 15.38 -7.46 3.94
N SER A 166 15.68 -6.35 4.63
CA SER A 166 16.36 -6.33 5.93
C SER A 166 15.87 -7.48 6.83
N PRO A 167 16.77 -8.39 7.27
CA PRO A 167 16.39 -9.50 8.13
C PRO A 167 15.97 -9.04 9.54
N TYR A 168 16.23 -7.78 9.88
CA TYR A 168 15.95 -7.25 11.20
C TYR A 168 14.43 -7.07 11.42
N PRO A 169 13.90 -7.61 12.54
CA PRO A 169 12.52 -7.42 12.93
C PRO A 169 12.31 -5.93 13.23
N CYS A 170 11.44 -5.27 12.45
CA CYS A 170 11.26 -3.84 12.57
C CYS A 170 9.79 -3.40 12.43
N LEU A 171 8.88 -4.32 12.15
CA LEU A 171 7.46 -4.02 12.06
C LEU A 171 6.69 -4.66 13.20
N TRP A 172 5.78 -3.91 13.81
CA TRP A 172 4.76 -4.50 14.65
C TRP A 172 3.52 -4.81 13.81
N LEU A 173 3.08 -6.06 13.84
CA LEU A 173 1.88 -6.56 13.18
C LEU A 173 1.16 -7.49 14.15
N ASP A 174 -0.05 -7.12 14.57
CA ASP A 174 -0.89 -7.82 15.55
C ASP A 174 -0.89 -9.35 15.39
N LYS A 175 -1.08 -9.87 14.17
CA LYS A 175 -1.13 -11.32 13.88
C LYS A 175 0.17 -12.07 14.22
N TYR A 176 1.31 -11.40 14.11
CA TYR A 176 2.63 -11.95 14.43
C TYR A 176 3.05 -11.66 15.86
N CYS A 177 2.66 -10.50 16.39
CA CYS A 177 3.20 -9.97 17.64
C CYS A 177 2.30 -10.26 18.85
N ILE A 178 1.03 -10.61 18.62
CA ILE A 178 0.08 -11.03 19.65
C ILE A 178 -0.18 -12.52 19.49
N HIS A 179 -0.09 -13.25 20.59
CA HIS A 179 -0.38 -14.68 20.62
C HIS A 179 -1.86 -14.92 20.27
N GLN A 180 -2.14 -15.78 19.29
CA GLN A 180 -3.52 -15.96 18.79
C GLN A 180 -4.27 -17.13 19.44
N SER A 181 -3.55 -18.14 19.97
CA SER A 181 -4.18 -19.34 20.55
C SER A 181 -4.30 -19.32 22.08
N ASN A 182 -3.33 -18.76 22.81
CA ASN A 182 -3.33 -18.65 24.27
C ASN A 182 -3.96 -17.32 24.69
N LYS A 183 -5.16 -17.38 25.29
CA LYS A 183 -5.96 -16.21 25.66
C LYS A 183 -5.30 -15.32 26.71
N GLU A 184 -4.56 -15.87 27.66
CA GLU A 184 -3.91 -15.07 28.69
C GLU A 184 -2.72 -14.29 28.12
N ILE A 185 -1.91 -14.93 27.28
CA ILE A 185 -0.80 -14.24 26.59
C ILE A 185 -1.37 -13.22 25.58
N GLN A 186 -2.47 -13.54 24.90
CA GLN A 186 -3.18 -12.61 24.02
C GLN A 186 -3.60 -11.35 24.76
N ARG A 187 -4.30 -11.53 25.90
CA ARG A 187 -4.79 -10.44 26.76
C ARG A 187 -3.63 -9.56 27.23
N ARG A 188 -2.58 -10.16 27.80
CA ARG A 188 -1.36 -9.42 28.22
C ARG A 188 -0.67 -8.71 27.07
N GLY A 189 -0.66 -9.30 25.87
CA GLY A 189 -0.14 -8.65 24.66
C GLY A 189 -0.96 -7.42 24.23
N ILE A 190 -2.28 -7.48 24.36
CA ILE A 190 -3.20 -6.35 24.11
C ILE A 190 -3.02 -5.26 25.18
N GLU A 191 -2.74 -5.61 26.44
CA GLU A 191 -2.45 -4.61 27.48
C GLU A 191 -1.18 -3.80 27.20
N LYS A 192 -0.21 -4.35 26.45
CA LYS A 192 1.02 -3.65 26.05
C LYS A 192 0.87 -2.78 24.79
N PHE A 193 -0.34 -2.66 24.25
CA PHE A 193 -0.57 -2.01 22.95
C PHE A 193 -0.15 -0.53 22.93
N ASP A 194 -0.43 0.19 24.02
CA ASP A 194 -0.01 1.58 24.19
C ASP A 194 1.52 1.71 24.26
N ASP A 195 2.18 0.83 25.02
CA ASP A 195 3.64 0.78 25.11
C ASP A 195 4.26 0.54 23.73
N ILE A 196 3.70 -0.39 22.95
CA ILE A 196 4.15 -0.70 21.60
C ILE A 196 4.05 0.53 20.68
N LEU A 197 2.93 1.25 20.72
CA LEU A 197 2.75 2.48 19.94
C LEU A 197 3.77 3.54 20.36
N ASP A 198 4.05 3.69 21.66
CA ASP A 198 5.03 4.64 22.18
C ASP A 198 6.47 4.29 21.77
N HIS A 199 6.80 3.00 21.68
CA HIS A 199 8.11 2.53 21.18
C HIS A 199 8.25 2.52 19.65
N SER A 200 7.15 2.72 18.92
CA SER A 200 7.14 2.71 17.45
C SER A 200 7.61 4.06 16.87
N GLN A 201 8.51 4.04 15.90
CA GLN A 201 9.02 5.28 15.26
C GLN A 201 8.04 5.86 14.24
N GLN A 202 7.23 5.01 13.62
CA GLN A 202 6.26 5.39 12.60
C GLN A 202 4.92 4.66 12.81
N LEU A 203 3.83 5.30 12.39
CA LEU A 203 2.53 4.68 12.22
C LEU A 203 2.24 4.53 10.73
N TRP A 204 2.22 3.29 10.25
CA TRP A 204 1.90 2.99 8.85
C TRP A 204 0.42 2.62 8.75
N ILE A 205 -0.35 3.49 8.12
CA ILE A 205 -1.77 3.31 7.87
C ILE A 205 -1.94 2.69 6.49
N LEU A 206 -2.30 1.41 6.45
CA LEU A 206 -2.60 0.70 5.21
C LEU A 206 -4.04 0.99 4.82
N TRP A 207 -4.17 2.04 4.01
CA TRP A 207 -5.46 2.64 3.74
C TRP A 207 -6.32 1.81 2.79
N THR A 208 -7.54 1.55 3.23
CA THR A 208 -8.67 1.04 2.45
C THR A 208 -9.95 1.77 2.88
N GLU A 209 -11.03 1.66 2.11
CA GLU A 209 -12.32 2.29 2.44
C GLU A 209 -12.87 1.84 3.79
N GLU A 210 -12.51 0.64 4.23
CA GLU A 210 -12.99 0.06 5.47
C GLU A 210 -12.11 0.39 6.68
N TYR A 211 -10.92 0.98 6.48
CA TYR A 211 -9.96 1.23 7.55
C TYR A 211 -10.59 2.03 8.71
N PHE A 212 -11.22 3.17 8.41
CA PHE A 212 -11.90 4.01 9.40
C PHE A 212 -13.28 3.47 9.82
N THR A 213 -13.67 2.29 9.37
CA THR A 213 -14.85 1.60 9.89
C THR A 213 -14.50 0.67 11.04
N ARG A 214 -13.22 0.48 11.38
CA ARG A 214 -12.76 -0.47 12.40
C ARG A 214 -12.30 0.26 13.66
N ILE A 215 -13.00 0.07 14.79
CA ILE A 215 -12.77 0.88 16.00
C ILE A 215 -11.33 0.79 16.53
N TRP A 216 -10.68 -0.37 16.45
CA TRP A 216 -9.28 -0.53 16.88
C TRP A 216 -8.28 0.21 15.97
N CYS A 217 -8.48 0.21 14.65
CA CYS A 217 -7.65 1.01 13.74
C CYS A 217 -7.81 2.50 14.01
N VAL A 218 -9.04 2.92 14.35
CA VAL A 218 -9.34 4.29 14.75
C VAL A 218 -8.69 4.65 16.08
N TYR A 219 -8.67 3.74 17.04
CA TYR A 219 -7.96 3.89 18.30
C TYR A 219 -6.46 4.07 18.10
N GLU A 220 -5.83 3.26 17.25
CA GLU A 220 -4.41 3.37 16.93
C GLU A 220 -4.07 4.77 16.41
N CYS A 221 -4.91 5.32 15.52
CA CYS A 221 -4.81 6.71 15.08
C CYS A 221 -4.99 7.69 16.24
N ALA A 222 -6.10 7.59 16.98
CA ALA A 222 -6.41 8.49 18.10
C ALA A 222 -5.29 8.52 19.14
N ARG A 223 -4.73 7.35 19.47
CA ARG A 223 -3.62 7.16 20.39
C ARG A 223 -2.37 7.84 19.86
N TRP A 224 -1.97 7.55 18.63
CA TRP A 224 -0.79 8.13 18.00
C TRP A 224 -0.85 9.65 17.94
N PHE A 225 -1.94 10.20 17.42
CA PHE A 225 -2.07 11.65 17.25
C PHE A 225 -2.14 12.40 18.58
N SER A 226 -2.70 11.78 19.62
CA SER A 226 -2.73 12.40 20.96
C SER A 226 -1.35 12.51 21.61
N THR A 227 -0.40 11.63 21.28
CA THR A 227 0.91 11.58 21.96
C THR A 227 2.07 12.01 21.09
N LYS A 228 2.03 11.72 19.80
CA LYS A 228 3.11 11.98 18.83
C LYS A 228 2.73 12.99 17.76
N GLY A 229 1.47 13.40 17.68
CA GLY A 229 0.97 14.28 16.62
C GLY A 229 1.07 13.63 15.24
N SER A 230 1.31 14.44 14.21
CA SER A 230 1.43 13.99 12.82
C SER A 230 2.77 13.39 12.45
N ASP A 231 3.76 13.49 13.32
CA ASP A 231 5.11 13.05 13.01
C ASP A 231 5.17 11.52 12.95
N GLY A 232 5.91 11.02 11.95
CA GLY A 232 6.04 9.58 11.74
C GLY A 232 4.81 8.88 11.14
N VAL A 233 3.73 9.58 10.81
CA VAL A 233 2.57 8.98 10.14
C VAL A 233 2.85 8.78 8.65
N VAL A 234 2.67 7.56 8.16
CA VAL A 234 2.80 7.19 6.75
C VAL A 234 1.49 6.56 6.30
N VAL A 235 0.82 7.16 5.31
CA VAL A 235 -0.42 6.60 4.76
C VAL A 235 -0.16 5.95 3.41
N LEU A 236 -0.53 4.67 3.30
CA LEU A 236 -0.31 3.83 2.13
C LEU A 236 -1.66 3.49 1.45
N PRO A 237 -2.08 4.21 0.39
CA PRO A 237 -3.32 3.93 -0.35
C PRO A 237 -3.23 2.63 -1.16
N LEU A 238 -3.70 1.52 -0.61
CA LEU A 238 -3.42 0.21 -1.19
C LEU A 238 -4.02 0.02 -2.60
N LYS A 239 -5.26 0.51 -2.83
CA LYS A 239 -5.91 0.46 -4.14
C LYS A 239 -5.15 1.29 -5.19
N PHE A 240 -4.62 2.45 -4.82
CA PHE A 240 -3.81 3.28 -5.72
C PHE A 240 -2.55 2.54 -6.18
N TYR A 241 -1.83 1.88 -5.27
CA TYR A 241 -0.69 1.03 -5.64
C TYR A 241 -1.10 -0.14 -6.53
N ALA A 242 -2.25 -0.76 -6.29
CA ALA A 242 -2.74 -1.85 -7.13
C ALA A 242 -3.13 -1.39 -8.54
N ILE A 243 -3.77 -0.22 -8.68
CA ILE A 243 -4.06 0.41 -9.98
C ILE A 243 -2.74 0.66 -10.70
N LEU A 244 -1.78 1.33 -10.05
CA LEU A 244 -0.48 1.61 -10.64
C LEU A 244 0.22 0.34 -11.14
N HIS A 245 0.27 -0.70 -10.30
CA HIS A 245 0.89 -1.97 -10.64
C HIS A 245 0.24 -2.69 -11.81
N THR A 246 -1.07 -2.54 -11.97
CA THR A 246 -1.80 -3.22 -13.04
C THR A 246 -1.70 -2.45 -14.34
N PHE A 247 -1.83 -1.12 -14.27
CA PHE A 247 -1.94 -0.26 -15.44
C PHE A 247 -0.57 0.10 -16.03
N ALA A 248 0.47 0.36 -15.22
CA ALA A 248 1.78 0.74 -15.75
C ALA A 248 2.40 -0.32 -16.68
N PRO A 249 2.35 -1.63 -16.37
CA PRO A 249 2.87 -2.66 -17.27
C PRO A 249 2.07 -2.80 -18.57
N LEU A 250 0.73 -2.74 -18.48
CA LEU A 250 -0.16 -2.82 -19.64
C LEU A 250 0.09 -1.67 -20.61
N PHE A 251 0.26 -0.47 -20.07
CA PHE A 251 0.54 0.73 -20.85
C PHE A 251 1.84 0.65 -21.62
N LEU A 252 2.94 0.37 -20.92
CA LEU A 252 4.24 0.30 -21.58
C LEU A 252 4.24 -0.84 -22.61
N THR A 253 3.59 -1.97 -22.33
CA THR A 253 3.40 -3.05 -23.31
C THR A 253 2.64 -2.58 -24.56
N ALA A 254 1.58 -1.78 -24.39
CA ALA A 254 0.82 -1.21 -25.50
C ALA A 254 1.66 -0.23 -26.35
N ILE A 255 2.44 0.64 -25.69
CA ILE A 255 3.38 1.55 -26.37
C ILE A 255 4.37 0.72 -27.21
N ILE A 256 5.01 -0.27 -26.60
CA ILE A 256 6.01 -1.10 -27.28
C ILE A 256 5.38 -1.84 -28.47
N GLY A 257 4.18 -2.41 -28.29
CA GLY A 257 3.45 -3.07 -29.36
C GLY A 257 3.11 -2.14 -30.53
N ALA A 258 2.67 -0.91 -30.24
CA ALA A 258 2.40 0.11 -31.25
C ALA A 258 3.67 0.52 -32.01
N PHE A 259 4.80 0.69 -31.32
CA PHE A 259 6.09 1.02 -31.95
C PHE A 259 6.64 -0.13 -32.78
N GLY A 260 6.62 -1.35 -32.25
CA GLY A 260 7.10 -2.54 -32.96
C GLY A 260 6.29 -2.80 -34.22
N SER A 261 4.96 -2.75 -34.12
CA SER A 261 4.08 -2.89 -35.28
C SER A 261 4.29 -1.78 -36.31
N GLY A 262 4.51 -0.54 -35.88
CA GLY A 262 4.80 0.56 -36.80
C GLY A 262 6.09 0.43 -37.56
N TRP A 263 7.15 0.01 -36.89
CA TRP A 263 8.42 -0.28 -37.55
C TRP A 263 8.28 -1.39 -38.60
N THR A 264 7.53 -2.44 -38.28
CA THR A 264 7.30 -3.55 -39.23
C THR A 264 6.48 -3.09 -40.44
N TRP A 265 5.47 -2.25 -40.23
CA TRP A 265 4.66 -1.66 -41.30
C TRP A 265 5.48 -0.73 -42.20
N LEU A 266 6.39 0.06 -41.62
CA LEU A 266 7.29 0.94 -42.37
C LEU A 266 8.29 0.16 -43.23
N ALA A 267 8.91 -0.87 -42.64
CA ALA A 267 9.83 -1.75 -43.36
C ALA A 267 9.12 -2.46 -44.53
N TRP A 268 7.87 -2.89 -44.31
CA TRP A 268 7.05 -3.51 -45.34
C TRP A 268 6.64 -2.54 -46.46
N GLY A 269 6.14 -1.36 -46.09
CA GLY A 269 5.77 -0.32 -47.05
C GLY A 269 6.96 0.10 -47.92
N ALA A 270 8.15 0.20 -47.31
CA ALA A 270 9.39 0.47 -48.02
C ALA A 270 9.78 -0.64 -49.02
N ALA A 271 9.49 -1.91 -48.69
CA ALA A 271 9.83 -3.05 -49.53
C ALA A 271 8.88 -3.25 -50.72
N ILE A 272 7.58 -2.94 -50.56
CA ILE A 272 6.57 -3.31 -51.58
C ILE A 272 6.13 -2.15 -52.47
N ASN A 273 5.97 -0.95 -51.93
CA ASN A 273 5.13 0.09 -52.56
C ASN A 273 5.84 1.41 -52.87
N GLY A 274 7.15 1.53 -52.67
CA GLY A 274 7.86 2.81 -52.84
C GLY A 274 7.48 3.86 -51.78
N GLU A 275 7.76 5.14 -52.04
CA GLU A 275 7.70 6.23 -51.04
C GLU A 275 6.33 6.48 -50.41
N THR A 276 5.23 6.18 -51.11
CA THR A 276 3.86 6.51 -50.68
C THR A 276 3.32 5.60 -49.56
N ALA A 277 3.81 4.38 -49.41
CA ALA A 277 3.41 3.50 -48.30
C ALA A 277 4.16 3.80 -47.00
N LYS A 278 5.28 4.53 -47.05
CA LYS A 278 6.05 4.92 -45.86
C LYS A 278 5.31 5.98 -45.03
N SER A 279 4.63 6.94 -45.67
CA SER A 279 3.96 8.04 -44.97
C SER A 279 2.68 7.61 -44.25
N SER A 280 1.90 6.67 -44.83
CA SER A 280 0.64 6.19 -44.23
C SER A 280 0.85 5.26 -43.04
N ALA A 281 1.84 4.37 -43.10
CA ALA A 281 2.25 3.51 -42.00
C ALA A 281 2.79 4.33 -40.82
N PHE A 282 3.66 5.30 -41.09
CA PHE A 282 4.20 6.21 -40.08
C PHE A 282 3.07 6.98 -39.37
N GLY A 283 2.17 7.59 -40.16
CA GLY A 283 1.06 8.38 -39.63
C GLY A 283 0.10 7.55 -38.76
N THR A 284 -0.14 6.29 -39.12
CA THR A 284 -0.99 5.39 -38.33
C THR A 284 -0.38 5.09 -36.97
N CYS A 285 0.93 4.84 -36.91
CA CYS A 285 1.59 4.46 -35.66
C CYS A 285 1.80 5.65 -34.73
N VAL A 286 2.15 6.81 -35.28
CA VAL A 286 2.13 8.07 -34.54
C VAL A 286 0.71 8.36 -34.03
N GLY A 287 -0.31 8.16 -34.88
CA GLY A 287 -1.71 8.34 -34.49
C GLY A 287 -2.14 7.43 -33.34
N ILE A 288 -1.79 6.14 -33.37
CA ILE A 288 -2.09 5.19 -32.29
C ILE A 288 -1.43 5.63 -30.99
N VAL A 289 -0.13 5.98 -31.01
CA VAL A 289 0.59 6.44 -29.81
C VAL A 289 -0.05 7.72 -29.26
N LEU A 290 -0.26 8.72 -30.11
CA LEU A 290 -0.84 10.01 -29.69
C LEU A 290 -2.29 9.91 -29.18
N ILE A 291 -3.04 8.87 -29.54
CA ILE A 291 -4.43 8.68 -29.09
C ILE A 291 -4.51 7.77 -27.86
N PHE A 292 -3.86 6.60 -27.89
CA PHE A 292 -3.94 5.65 -26.78
C PHE A 292 -3.26 6.17 -25.52
N GLU A 293 -2.21 6.99 -25.68
CA GLU A 293 -1.44 7.47 -24.56
C GLU A 293 -2.21 8.44 -23.66
N PRO A 294 -2.83 9.53 -24.20
CA PRO A 294 -3.68 10.39 -23.40
C PRO A 294 -4.88 9.66 -22.81
N LEU A 295 -5.48 8.72 -23.55
CA LEU A 295 -6.60 7.93 -23.06
C LEU A 295 -6.22 7.06 -21.86
N PHE A 296 -5.04 6.46 -21.89
CA PHE A 296 -4.52 5.70 -20.75
C PHE A 296 -4.27 6.60 -19.54
N PHE A 297 -3.57 7.72 -19.72
CA PHE A 297 -3.33 8.66 -18.63
C PHE A 297 -4.63 9.21 -18.05
N LEU A 298 -5.60 9.48 -18.92
CA LEU A 298 -6.93 9.92 -18.52
C LEU A 298 -7.67 8.84 -17.72
N ALA A 299 -7.62 7.58 -18.16
CA ALA A 299 -8.20 6.45 -17.43
C ALA A 299 -7.52 6.25 -16.06
N PHE A 300 -6.19 6.23 -16.02
CA PHE A 300 -5.42 6.14 -14.78
C PHE A 300 -5.74 7.30 -13.83
N PHE A 301 -5.79 8.52 -14.36
CA PHE A 301 -6.15 9.72 -13.62
C PHE A 301 -7.56 9.61 -13.04
N PHE A 302 -8.55 9.22 -13.85
CA PHE A 302 -9.93 9.08 -13.38
C PHE A 302 -10.10 7.97 -12.34
N LEU A 303 -9.44 6.81 -12.50
CA LEU A 303 -9.47 5.73 -11.51
C LEU A 303 -8.82 6.16 -10.20
N SER A 304 -7.65 6.78 -10.28
CA SER A 304 -6.95 7.32 -9.11
C SER A 304 -7.77 8.42 -8.44
N TYR A 305 -8.40 9.30 -9.22
CA TYR A 305 -9.24 10.38 -8.72
C TYR A 305 -10.55 9.88 -8.09
N ALA A 306 -11.16 8.84 -8.67
CA ALA A 306 -12.33 8.19 -8.11
C ALA A 306 -12.02 7.57 -6.74
N GLU A 307 -10.88 6.89 -6.63
CA GLU A 307 -10.38 6.35 -5.35
C GLU A 307 -10.15 7.48 -4.33
N LEU A 308 -9.45 8.55 -4.73
CA LEU A 308 -9.23 9.72 -3.87
C LEU A 308 -10.53 10.35 -3.39
N ARG A 309 -11.54 10.46 -4.26
CA ARG A 309 -12.87 10.96 -3.89
C ARG A 309 -13.60 10.03 -2.92
N SER A 310 -13.49 8.72 -3.11
CA SER A 310 -14.05 7.73 -2.19
C SER A 310 -13.46 7.91 -0.79
N CYS A 311 -12.13 7.98 -0.71
CA CYS A 311 -11.41 8.22 0.55
C CYS A 311 -11.80 9.56 1.19
N ASP A 312 -11.89 10.62 0.39
CA ASP A 312 -12.28 11.95 0.83
C ASP A 312 -13.68 11.98 1.43
N LYS A 313 -14.62 11.24 0.82
CA LYS A 313 -15.98 11.10 1.31
C LYS A 313 -16.02 10.36 2.65
N THR A 314 -15.34 9.21 2.76
CA THR A 314 -15.25 8.46 4.02
C THR A 314 -14.69 9.30 5.16
N LEU A 315 -13.67 10.13 4.90
CA LEU A 315 -13.10 11.01 5.92
C LEU A 315 -14.00 12.19 6.28
N LYS A 316 -14.76 12.75 5.32
CA LYS A 316 -15.74 13.83 5.60
C LYS A 316 -16.88 13.36 6.48
N ASP A 317 -17.40 12.17 6.18
CA ASP A 317 -18.58 11.60 6.83
C ASP A 317 -18.19 10.74 8.06
N PHE A 318 -16.90 10.71 8.40
CA PHE A 318 -16.37 9.88 9.49
C PHE A 318 -17.02 10.21 10.82
N ASP A 319 -17.43 9.19 11.57
CA ASP A 319 -17.80 9.29 12.97
C ASP A 319 -17.35 8.02 13.70
N VAL A 320 -16.53 8.17 14.75
CA VAL A 320 -16.06 7.08 15.60
C VAL A 320 -17.20 6.27 16.20
N ARG A 321 -18.38 6.87 16.38
CA ARG A 321 -19.58 6.20 16.90
C ARG A 321 -20.18 5.18 15.93
N ASN A 322 -19.92 5.36 14.64
CA ASN A 322 -20.37 4.47 13.57
C ASN A 322 -19.35 3.37 13.24
N CYS A 323 -18.23 3.32 13.97
CA CYS A 323 -17.23 2.28 13.79
C CYS A 323 -17.75 0.92 14.28
N LYS A 324 -17.23 -0.12 13.66
CA LYS A 324 -17.51 -1.52 13.92
C LYS A 324 -16.33 -2.15 14.65
N ALA A 325 -16.64 -3.14 15.47
CA ALA A 325 -15.66 -3.99 16.11
C ALA A 325 -15.93 -5.45 15.75
N THR A 326 -14.98 -6.34 16.06
CA THR A 326 -15.29 -7.78 16.01
C THR A 326 -16.16 -8.18 17.20
N PHE A 327 -15.97 -7.56 18.36
CA PHE A 327 -16.82 -7.70 19.55
C PHE A 327 -17.52 -6.39 19.83
N GLU A 328 -18.85 -6.41 19.94
CA GLU A 328 -19.63 -5.19 20.20
C GLU A 328 -19.18 -4.48 21.49
N ASN A 329 -18.75 -5.25 22.51
CA ASN A 329 -18.23 -4.71 23.76
C ASN A 329 -16.96 -3.85 23.58
N ASP A 330 -16.12 -4.14 22.58
CA ASP A 330 -14.93 -3.34 22.30
C ASP A 330 -15.30 -1.91 21.87
N ILE A 331 -16.48 -1.71 21.26
CA ILE A 331 -16.90 -0.39 20.77
C ILE A 331 -16.97 0.59 21.94
N LEU A 332 -17.65 0.22 23.02
CA LEU A 332 -17.84 1.08 24.19
C LEU A 332 -16.53 1.32 24.93
N ILE A 333 -15.71 0.26 25.08
CA ILE A 333 -14.40 0.34 25.74
C ILE A 333 -13.49 1.30 24.97
N VAL A 334 -13.33 1.08 23.66
CA VAL A 334 -12.42 1.87 22.83
C VAL A 334 -12.91 3.30 22.67
N GLN A 335 -14.22 3.53 22.54
CA GLN A 335 -14.77 4.88 22.58
C GLN A 335 -14.51 5.57 23.91
N GLY A 336 -14.60 4.85 25.04
CA GLY A 336 -14.21 5.37 26.36
C GLY A 336 -12.76 5.84 26.39
N LEU A 337 -11.84 5.01 25.88
CA LEU A 337 -10.40 5.35 25.81
C LEU A 337 -10.13 6.56 24.91
N ILE A 338 -10.82 6.68 23.76
CA ILE A 338 -10.69 7.85 22.89
C ILE A 338 -11.25 9.09 23.58
N ARG A 339 -12.42 8.98 24.24
CA ARG A 339 -13.08 10.06 24.96
C ARG A 339 -12.19 10.63 26.06
N GLU A 340 -11.63 9.78 26.91
CA GLU A 340 -10.71 10.17 27.98
C GLU A 340 -9.52 10.94 27.42
N ARG A 341 -8.83 10.33 26.46
CA ARG A 341 -7.59 10.86 25.86
C ARG A 341 -7.75 12.18 25.11
N TRP A 342 -8.89 12.37 24.43
CA TRP A 342 -9.19 13.58 23.67
C TRP A 342 -9.98 14.62 24.46
N GLY A 343 -10.60 14.22 25.58
CA GLY A 343 -11.31 15.09 26.52
C GLY A 343 -10.39 15.78 27.52
N GLU A 344 -9.41 15.07 28.09
CA GLU A 344 -8.55 15.59 29.18
C GLU A 344 -7.55 16.67 28.74
N ASN A 345 -7.24 16.77 27.44
CA ASN A 345 -6.20 17.66 26.92
C ASN A 345 -6.60 19.14 26.74
N LEU A 346 -7.65 19.62 27.42
CA LEU A 346 -8.11 21.02 27.35
C LEU A 346 -7.18 22.05 28.01
N GLY A 347 -6.19 21.60 28.79
CA GLY A 347 -5.42 22.50 29.66
C GLY A 347 -4.04 22.99 29.17
N SER A 348 -3.28 22.22 28.38
CA SER A 348 -1.82 22.48 28.34
C SER A 348 -1.04 22.20 27.05
N VAL A 349 -1.60 21.60 25.99
CA VAL A 349 -0.77 21.05 24.89
C VAL A 349 -0.63 21.96 23.66
N HIS A 350 -1.16 23.18 23.65
CA HIS A 350 -0.98 24.12 22.51
C HIS A 350 -0.09 25.32 22.85
N GLY A 351 1.15 25.03 23.25
CA GLY A 351 2.27 25.98 23.14
C GLY A 351 2.82 26.01 21.71
N GLY A 352 2.07 26.56 20.74
CA GLY A 352 2.56 26.69 19.37
C GLY A 352 1.55 27.13 18.33
N SER A 353 1.44 28.46 18.14
CA SER A 353 0.94 29.16 16.95
C SER A 353 -0.59 29.23 16.69
N THR A 354 -1.17 30.27 17.30
CA THR A 354 -2.08 31.28 16.69
C THR A 354 -3.44 30.85 16.12
N LEU A 355 -4.53 31.14 16.87
CA LEU A 355 -5.61 32.07 16.48
C LEU A 355 -6.71 32.21 17.57
N LYS A 356 -6.88 33.45 18.06
CA LYS A 356 -8.08 34.18 18.59
C LYS A 356 -9.14 33.37 19.38
N GLY A 357 -9.67 33.76 20.54
CA GLY A 357 -9.73 34.98 21.37
C GLY A 357 -10.90 34.74 22.37
N PRO A 358 -10.92 35.34 23.58
CA PRO A 358 -11.80 34.90 24.68
C PRO A 358 -13.24 35.38 24.48
N GLY A 359 -14.16 34.43 24.21
CA GLY A 359 -15.60 34.64 24.21
C GLY A 359 -16.25 33.99 25.44
N GLU A 360 -17.15 34.74 26.07
CA GLU A 360 -17.75 34.53 27.39
C GLU A 360 -18.38 33.14 27.64
N PRO A 361 -18.36 32.66 28.91
CA PRO A 361 -19.06 31.45 29.31
C PRO A 361 -20.58 31.72 29.40
N SER A 362 -21.32 31.30 28.39
CA SER A 362 -22.79 31.25 28.45
C SER A 362 -23.24 30.05 29.29
N CYS A 363 -23.93 30.33 30.38
CA CYS A 363 -24.68 29.38 31.21
C CYS A 363 -25.67 28.55 30.37
N LEU A 364 -25.45 27.22 30.33
CA LEU A 364 -26.28 26.25 29.63
C LEU A 364 -27.28 25.58 30.58
N SER A 365 -28.53 25.63 30.13
CA SER A 365 -29.73 25.01 30.64
C SER A 365 -29.74 23.48 30.51
N ASP A 366 -30.37 22.86 31.52
CA ASP A 366 -30.75 21.45 31.65
C ASP A 366 -31.65 20.94 30.50
N ASP A 367 -31.09 20.08 29.66
CA ASP A 367 -31.67 18.77 29.25
C ASP A 367 -30.51 17.88 28.75
N GLY A 368 -29.38 17.98 29.47
CA GLY A 368 -28.04 17.84 28.94
C GLY A 368 -27.62 16.40 28.74
N GLY A 369 -27.99 15.80 27.60
CA GLY A 369 -27.28 14.64 27.08
C GLY A 369 -25.78 14.92 27.14
N VAL A 370 -25.06 14.14 27.96
CA VAL A 370 -23.63 14.34 28.24
C VAL A 370 -22.91 14.47 26.91
N LYS A 371 -22.52 15.72 26.57
CA LYS A 371 -21.84 15.98 25.32
C LYS A 371 -20.55 15.19 25.35
N ASP A 372 -20.39 14.31 24.39
CA ASP A 372 -19.22 13.46 24.29
C ASP A 372 -18.09 14.22 23.59
N GLU A 373 -17.63 15.28 24.26
CA GLU A 373 -16.73 16.30 23.71
C GLU A 373 -15.41 15.71 23.21
N GLY A 374 -14.90 14.67 23.88
CA GLY A 374 -13.68 13.97 23.48
C GLY A 374 -13.83 13.26 22.12
N LEU A 375 -14.92 12.53 21.94
CA LEU A 375 -15.21 11.87 20.65
C LEU A 375 -15.50 12.90 19.54
N ASP A 376 -16.23 13.97 19.85
CA ASP A 376 -16.52 15.04 18.87
C ASP A 376 -15.26 15.74 18.39
N ARG A 377 -14.32 16.03 19.31
CA ARG A 377 -13.02 16.60 18.95
C ARG A 377 -12.21 15.66 18.07
N PHE A 378 -12.15 14.37 18.41
CA PHE A 378 -11.44 13.41 17.58
C PHE A 378 -12.07 13.27 16.18
N ASN A 379 -13.40 13.24 16.11
CA ASN A 379 -14.13 13.27 14.84
C ASN A 379 -13.79 14.51 14.01
N GLU A 380 -13.77 15.70 14.62
CA GLU A 380 -13.37 16.94 13.94
C GLU A 380 -11.93 16.87 13.43
N PHE A 381 -11.01 16.36 14.25
CA PHE A 381 -9.62 16.13 13.86
C PHE A 381 -9.52 15.22 12.64
N VAL A 382 -10.24 14.09 12.60
CA VAL A 382 -10.21 13.17 11.45
C VAL A 382 -10.78 13.85 10.20
N ARG A 383 -11.93 14.51 10.33
CA ARG A 383 -12.63 15.20 9.22
C ARG A 383 -11.83 16.36 8.64
N LYS A 384 -10.98 17.02 9.44
CA LYS A 384 -10.23 18.21 9.03
C LYS A 384 -8.74 17.92 8.87
N ASP A 385 -8.04 17.66 9.97
CA ASP A 385 -6.58 17.70 10.01
C ASP A 385 -5.95 16.39 9.51
N PHE A 386 -6.48 15.23 9.93
CA PHE A 386 -6.06 13.95 9.35
C PHE A 386 -6.33 13.93 7.85
N ARG A 387 -7.50 14.40 7.42
CA ARG A 387 -7.86 14.50 6.00
C ARG A 387 -6.89 15.37 5.20
N LYS A 388 -6.41 16.49 5.75
CA LYS A 388 -5.35 17.31 5.11
C LYS A 388 -4.03 16.53 5.02
N LEU A 389 -3.63 15.85 6.09
CA LEU A 389 -2.42 15.03 6.12
C LEU A 389 -2.49 13.89 5.09
N PHE A 390 -3.64 13.24 4.99
CA PHE A 390 -3.93 12.19 4.02
C PHE A 390 -3.75 12.72 2.58
N HIS A 391 -4.38 13.84 2.25
CA HIS A 391 -4.22 14.50 0.94
C HIS A 391 -2.77 14.90 0.65
N ALA A 392 -2.06 15.42 1.65
CA ALA A 392 -0.65 15.79 1.49
C ALA A 392 0.25 14.58 1.22
N SER A 393 0.00 13.45 1.89
CA SER A 393 0.70 12.17 1.65
C SER A 393 0.43 11.66 0.23
N LEU A 394 -0.84 11.64 -0.17
CA LEU A 394 -1.26 11.19 -1.50
C LEU A 394 -0.72 12.06 -2.62
N TYR A 395 -0.80 13.38 -2.47
CA TYR A 395 -0.30 14.32 -3.46
C TYR A 395 1.21 14.19 -3.62
N ARG A 396 1.94 13.95 -2.52
CA ARG A 396 3.38 13.69 -2.56
C ARG A 396 3.71 12.45 -3.40
N GLU A 397 3.02 11.34 -3.17
CA GLU A 397 3.21 10.11 -3.93
C GLU A 397 2.80 10.26 -5.40
N ALA A 398 1.61 10.82 -5.65
CA ALA A 398 1.12 11.08 -7.00
C ALA A 398 2.09 11.99 -7.77
N ARG A 399 2.59 13.07 -7.15
CA ARG A 399 3.57 13.98 -7.77
C ARG A 399 4.88 13.28 -8.10
N ASN A 400 5.43 12.49 -7.17
CA ASN A 400 6.68 11.77 -7.40
C ASN A 400 6.54 10.77 -8.55
N MET A 401 5.37 10.13 -8.66
CA MET A 401 5.06 9.23 -9.75
C MET A 401 4.88 9.97 -11.08
N THR A 402 4.04 11.00 -11.13
CA THR A 402 3.82 11.81 -12.35
C THR A 402 5.11 12.41 -12.86
N LEU A 403 5.97 12.94 -11.99
CA LEU A 403 7.26 13.47 -12.40
C LEU A 403 8.14 12.38 -13.04
N GLY A 404 8.18 11.19 -12.44
CA GLY A 404 8.92 10.05 -12.99
C GLY A 404 8.41 9.61 -14.37
N THR A 405 7.09 9.46 -14.54
CA THR A 405 6.50 9.12 -15.84
C THR A 405 6.66 10.24 -16.87
N CYS A 406 6.51 11.52 -16.49
CA CYS A 406 6.74 12.64 -17.38
C CYS A 406 8.20 12.73 -17.86
N LEU A 407 9.18 12.45 -16.99
CA LEU A 407 10.59 12.41 -17.39
C LEU A 407 10.90 11.26 -18.35
N ILE A 408 10.33 10.08 -18.11
CA ILE A 408 10.43 8.93 -19.02
C ILE A 408 9.80 9.28 -20.38
N PHE A 409 8.62 9.89 -20.35
CA PHE A 409 7.93 10.36 -21.55
C PHE A 409 8.73 11.40 -22.33
N LEU A 410 9.29 12.40 -21.64
CA LEU A 410 10.11 13.43 -22.26
C LEU A 410 11.36 12.83 -22.93
N ALA A 411 12.05 11.91 -22.24
CA ALA A 411 13.18 11.20 -22.81
C ALA A 411 12.79 10.41 -24.06
N PHE A 412 11.61 9.78 -24.04
CA PHE A 412 11.10 9.00 -25.16
C PHE A 412 10.72 9.89 -26.36
N LEU A 413 10.06 11.02 -26.14
CA LEU A 413 9.78 12.02 -27.17
C LEU A 413 11.07 12.57 -27.79
N LEU A 414 12.06 12.89 -26.96
CA LEU A 414 13.36 13.40 -27.44
C LEU A 414 14.09 12.35 -28.30
N CYS A 415 14.12 11.08 -27.88
CA CYS A 415 14.68 10.00 -28.70
C CYS A 415 13.94 9.85 -30.03
N SER A 416 12.61 9.92 -30.01
CA SER A 416 11.79 9.81 -31.22
C SER A 416 12.02 10.99 -32.17
N ALA A 417 12.11 12.21 -31.65
CA ALA A 417 12.42 13.41 -32.41
C ALA A 417 13.83 13.36 -33.01
N LEU A 418 14.82 12.89 -32.25
CA LEU A 418 16.18 12.70 -32.76
C LEU A 418 16.23 11.69 -33.92
N CYS A 419 15.52 10.56 -33.80
CA CYS A 419 15.38 9.59 -34.89
C CYS A 419 14.65 10.14 -36.12
N LEU A 420 13.79 11.15 -35.97
CA LEU A 420 13.14 11.82 -37.10
C LEU A 420 14.03 12.84 -37.80
N CYS A 421 15.04 13.36 -37.10
CA CYS A 421 15.99 14.34 -37.65
C CYS A 421 17.18 13.68 -38.36
N THR A 422 17.45 12.40 -38.08
CA THR A 422 18.48 11.57 -38.75
C THR A 422 17.87 10.77 -39.88
#